data_AF-A0A8B7JJW5-F1
#
_entry.id   AF-A0A8B7JJW5-F1
#
_cell.length_a   1.000
_cell.length_b   1.000
_cell.length_c   1.000
_cell.angle_alpha   90.00
_cell.angle_beta   90.00
_cell.angle_gamma   90.00
#
_symmetry.space_group_name_H-M   'P 1'
#
loop_
_entity.id
_entity.type
_entity.pdbx_description
1 polymer ?
#
loop_
_entity_poly.entity_id
_entity_poly.type
_entity_poly.pdbx_seq_one_letter_code
_entity_poly.pdbx_strand_id
1 'polypeptide(L)'
;MGTLAAAFGGINSTSRRLEELQSDYSQRLAGLRATINRTLQDCGQPCGDVSLGGLAATPRFSPQIPSVEQQLKALEDVSGSNLVANLEKVNRTLNETPDKVHEQSRDVVTKTQDQLGQIRQAISNMPERLPVKNLESSGVAFLDNATSTLEEYREPVTAFEKLRWSVCALLCCMVLLVVVCNVFGLVLGPLGLEAAALPTERGCLSNAGGNFFMAGVGFSFLFSWLLMLVVLVPFVLGGNIYMLFCQSLQNQQLFQLLDTPGLIPGFNLSQVLGEGSTNISELYRQCRDDAALWQTLHLDQWVSLDELLNISQYTAEISTAFEKVNITLSPISLLNQSHKDLLLKASRLGQPPDFARSLAQLDQNVTRGSLQDLAAELELLAEKAGAGAKQDLEDGARKLRELDREMNVSFSRLLQNLKENIYLVERRAGGLQAQTNATLQEVEQTQASLGRETASIIRNETRAFLQQLLGFFETYVAWAKSSLTREVARCKPVARTLDSVEAMACDYILDSVNAFWFSLGWCTFLLLPSIILAVRLAKFYRRMDSTDVYETEVLEMARTLNSFQIPRVAARK
;
A
#
# COMPACT_ATOMS: atom_id res chain seq x y z
N MET A 1 -12.08 1.67 -54.46
CA MET A 1 -12.12 2.93 -55.26
C MET A 1 -10.77 3.26 -55.90
N GLY A 2 -9.63 3.33 -55.18
CA GLY A 2 -8.33 3.68 -55.78
C GLY A 2 -7.89 2.80 -56.96
N THR A 3 -8.10 1.48 -56.88
CA THR A 3 -7.84 0.56 -58.00
C THR A 3 -8.75 0.78 -59.21
N LEU A 4 -9.98 1.25 -59.00
CA LEU A 4 -10.92 1.57 -60.06
C LEU A 4 -10.52 2.89 -60.76
N ALA A 5 -10.10 3.88 -59.98
CA ALA A 5 -9.57 5.15 -60.48
C ALA A 5 -8.32 4.94 -61.34
N ALA A 6 -7.39 4.08 -60.89
CA ALA A 6 -6.20 3.71 -61.66
C ALA A 6 -6.56 3.05 -62.99
N ALA A 7 -7.55 2.15 -63.01
CA ALA A 7 -7.99 1.49 -64.23
C ALA A 7 -8.70 2.46 -65.21
N PHE A 8 -9.56 3.36 -64.72
CA PHE A 8 -10.14 4.42 -65.56
C PHE A 8 -9.08 5.39 -66.10
N GLY A 9 -8.09 5.77 -65.28
CA GLY A 9 -6.93 6.55 -65.74
C GLY A 9 -6.10 5.80 -66.79
N GLY A 10 -5.96 4.49 -66.63
CA GLY A 10 -5.34 3.58 -67.61
C GLY A 10 -6.09 3.57 -68.95
N ILE A 11 -7.42 3.48 -68.93
CA ILE A 11 -8.27 3.57 -70.14
C ILE A 11 -8.05 4.92 -70.81
N ASN A 12 -8.20 6.04 -70.08
CA ASN A 12 -8.09 7.36 -70.68
C ASN A 12 -6.71 7.61 -71.32
N SER A 13 -5.64 7.31 -70.58
CA SER A 13 -4.26 7.50 -71.07
C SER A 13 -3.93 6.56 -72.24
N THR A 14 -4.39 5.31 -72.20
CA THR A 14 -4.15 4.34 -73.29
C THR A 14 -4.94 4.68 -74.53
N SER A 15 -6.20 5.14 -74.40
CA SER A 15 -7.02 5.61 -75.51
C SER A 15 -6.39 6.80 -76.24
N ARG A 16 -5.94 7.83 -75.50
CA ARG A 16 -5.25 9.00 -76.12
C ARG A 16 -3.99 8.59 -76.86
N ARG A 17 -3.17 7.72 -76.26
CA ARG A 17 -1.95 7.21 -76.91
C ARG A 17 -2.26 6.40 -78.16
N LEU A 18 -3.35 5.61 -78.17
CA LEU A 18 -3.79 4.87 -79.35
C LEU A 18 -4.27 5.81 -80.47
N GLU A 19 -4.97 6.89 -80.14
CA GLU A 19 -5.39 7.92 -81.11
C GLU A 19 -4.19 8.65 -81.72
N GLU A 20 -3.23 9.08 -80.90
CA GLU A 20 -1.98 9.72 -81.35
C GLU A 20 -1.18 8.78 -82.27
N LEU A 21 -1.03 7.52 -81.85
CA LEU A 21 -0.29 6.50 -82.60
C LEU A 21 -0.98 6.17 -83.92
N GLN A 22 -2.31 6.09 -83.94
CA GLN A 22 -3.09 5.89 -85.15
C GLN A 22 -2.94 7.07 -86.12
N SER A 23 -2.94 8.30 -85.61
CA SER A 23 -2.69 9.49 -86.42
C SER A 23 -1.31 9.46 -87.08
N ASP A 24 -0.25 9.16 -86.30
CA ASP A 24 1.13 9.06 -86.81
C ASP A 24 1.26 7.99 -87.90
N TYR A 25 0.81 6.76 -87.65
CA TYR A 25 0.88 5.70 -88.65
C TYR A 25 0.00 5.98 -89.88
N SER A 26 -1.14 6.65 -89.72
CA SER A 26 -1.96 7.05 -90.86
C SER A 26 -1.23 8.01 -91.81
N GLN A 27 -0.44 8.94 -91.25
CA GLN A 27 0.37 9.89 -92.01
C GLN A 27 1.55 9.18 -92.69
N ARG A 28 2.23 8.28 -91.98
CA ARG A 28 3.33 7.47 -92.54
C ARG A 28 2.86 6.55 -93.66
N LEU A 29 1.70 5.89 -93.50
CA LEU A 29 1.09 5.05 -94.53
C LEU A 29 0.67 5.87 -95.76
N ALA A 30 0.13 7.07 -95.56
CA ALA A 30 -0.19 7.98 -96.67
C ALA A 30 1.07 8.43 -97.43
N GLY A 31 2.15 8.71 -96.71
CA GLY A 31 3.46 9.03 -97.30
C GLY A 31 4.02 7.86 -98.12
N LEU A 32 4.06 6.65 -97.54
CA LEU A 32 4.50 5.44 -98.23
C LEU A 32 3.63 5.11 -99.45
N ARG A 33 2.31 5.27 -99.33
CA ARG A 33 1.39 5.13 -100.47
C ARG A 33 1.75 6.09 -101.60
N ALA A 34 2.04 7.35 -101.30
CA ALA A 34 2.43 8.33 -102.32
C ALA A 34 3.76 7.96 -102.99
N THR A 35 4.76 7.52 -102.21
CA THR A 35 6.05 7.07 -102.72
C THR A 35 5.91 5.83 -103.61
N ILE A 36 5.23 4.78 -103.13
CA ILE A 36 5.03 3.53 -103.88
C ILE A 36 4.21 3.78 -105.14
N ASN A 37 3.18 4.64 -105.08
CA ASN A 37 2.39 5.00 -106.26
C ASN A 37 3.25 5.68 -107.35
N ARG A 38 4.19 6.54 -106.94
CA ARG A 38 5.13 7.18 -107.87
C ARG A 38 6.08 6.16 -108.51
N THR A 39 6.63 5.25 -107.70
CA THR A 39 7.49 4.16 -108.19
C THR A 39 6.76 3.21 -109.15
N LEU A 40 5.49 2.90 -108.88
CA LEU A 40 4.66 2.08 -109.78
C LEU A 40 4.37 2.78 -111.11
N GLN A 41 4.14 4.10 -111.09
CA GLN A 41 3.99 4.91 -112.31
C GLN A 41 5.28 4.95 -113.14
N ASP A 42 6.43 5.11 -112.49
CA ASP A 42 7.74 5.16 -113.14
C ASP A 42 8.15 3.78 -113.72
N CYS A 43 7.67 2.68 -113.15
CA CYS A 43 7.91 1.30 -113.62
C CYS A 43 7.18 0.94 -114.93
N GLY A 44 6.06 1.59 -115.26
CA GLY A 44 5.31 1.37 -116.50
C GLY A 44 4.50 0.07 -116.57
N GLN A 45 4.30 -0.48 -117.78
CA GLN A 45 3.47 -1.68 -118.06
C GLN A 45 3.72 -2.91 -117.16
N PRO A 46 4.97 -3.27 -116.75
CA PRO A 46 5.18 -4.44 -115.88
C PRO A 46 4.61 -4.28 -114.45
N CYS A 47 4.20 -3.08 -114.04
CA CYS A 47 3.73 -2.76 -112.68
C CYS A 47 2.26 -2.29 -112.60
N GLY A 48 1.46 -2.49 -113.66
CA GLY A 48 0.14 -1.84 -113.81
C GLY A 48 -1.02 -2.31 -112.90
N ASP A 49 -0.93 -3.49 -112.27
CA ASP A 49 -2.08 -4.15 -111.60
C ASP A 49 -2.05 -4.13 -110.05
N VAL A 50 -1.17 -3.37 -109.41
CA VAL A 50 -1.05 -3.36 -107.93
C VAL A 50 -2.11 -2.49 -107.27
N SER A 51 -2.88 -3.07 -106.35
CA SER A 51 -3.85 -2.32 -105.56
C SER A 51 -3.24 -1.72 -104.29
N LEU A 52 -3.01 -0.41 -104.29
CA LEU A 52 -2.58 0.34 -103.09
C LEU A 52 -3.72 0.63 -102.10
N GLY A 53 -4.92 0.09 -102.33
CA GLY A 53 -6.10 0.27 -101.47
C GLY A 53 -5.87 -0.19 -100.02
N GLY A 54 -4.99 -1.17 -99.82
CA GLY A 54 -4.61 -1.72 -98.51
C GLY A 54 -3.78 -0.79 -97.61
N LEU A 55 -3.06 0.19 -98.18
CA LEU A 55 -2.24 1.20 -97.47
C LEU A 55 -3.06 2.32 -96.80
N ALA A 56 -4.22 1.99 -96.25
CA ALA A 56 -5.04 2.94 -95.50
C ALA A 56 -5.24 2.42 -94.07
N ALA A 57 -5.03 3.30 -93.09
CA ALA A 57 -5.41 3.03 -91.72
C ALA A 57 -6.94 2.87 -91.63
N THR A 58 -7.39 1.91 -90.82
CA THR A 58 -8.81 1.82 -90.45
C THR A 58 -9.11 2.80 -89.31
N PRO A 59 -10.18 3.62 -89.38
CA PRO A 59 -10.55 4.54 -88.31
C PRO A 59 -11.19 3.80 -87.13
N ARG A 60 -10.42 3.52 -86.06
CA ARG A 60 -10.85 2.66 -84.93
C ARG A 60 -11.00 3.30 -83.56
N PHE A 61 -10.13 4.24 -83.22
CA PHE A 61 -10.04 4.68 -81.82
C PHE A 61 -10.92 5.92 -81.58
N SER A 62 -11.06 6.80 -82.58
CA SER A 62 -11.92 7.99 -82.53
C SER A 62 -13.09 7.89 -83.53
N PRO A 63 -14.37 8.14 -83.17
CA PRO A 63 -14.92 8.55 -81.85
C PRO A 63 -15.47 7.36 -81.03
N GLN A 64 -14.80 6.21 -81.05
CA GLN A 64 -15.46 4.93 -80.74
C GLN A 64 -15.14 4.35 -79.35
N ILE A 65 -14.14 4.89 -78.64
CA ILE A 65 -13.92 4.58 -77.22
C ILE A 65 -14.64 5.63 -76.36
N PRO A 66 -15.61 5.23 -75.51
CA PRO A 66 -16.28 6.16 -74.61
C PRO A 66 -15.31 6.88 -73.67
N SER A 67 -15.54 8.18 -73.46
CA SER A 67 -14.85 8.98 -72.45
C SER A 67 -15.12 8.43 -71.03
N VAL A 68 -14.07 8.39 -70.20
CA VAL A 68 -14.12 7.94 -68.80
C VAL A 68 -13.76 9.04 -67.79
N GLU A 69 -13.64 10.28 -68.27
CA GLU A 69 -13.27 11.46 -67.48
C GLU A 69 -14.24 11.72 -66.32
N GLN A 70 -15.53 11.46 -66.50
CA GLN A 70 -16.54 11.65 -65.47
C GLN A 70 -16.35 10.67 -64.30
N GLN A 71 -16.08 9.40 -64.62
CA GLN A 71 -15.80 8.33 -63.67
C GLN A 71 -14.53 8.65 -62.88
N LEU A 72 -13.48 9.06 -63.59
CA LEU A 72 -12.19 9.40 -63.00
C LEU A 72 -12.33 10.56 -62.01
N LYS A 73 -12.96 11.66 -62.44
CA LYS A 73 -13.18 12.85 -61.59
C LYS A 73 -14.00 12.51 -60.34
N ALA A 74 -15.06 11.71 -60.47
CA ALA A 74 -15.89 11.35 -59.32
C ALA A 74 -15.13 10.50 -58.28
N LEU A 75 -14.20 9.64 -58.71
CA LEU A 75 -13.37 8.84 -57.81
C LEU A 75 -12.21 9.63 -57.20
N GLU A 76 -11.65 10.59 -57.96
CA GLU A 76 -10.63 11.52 -57.47
C GLU A 76 -11.20 12.47 -56.40
N ASP A 77 -12.43 12.99 -56.59
CA ASP A 77 -13.10 13.83 -55.60
C ASP A 77 -13.22 13.10 -54.24
N VAL A 78 -13.49 11.78 -54.23
CA VAL A 78 -13.50 10.96 -53.01
C VAL A 78 -12.11 10.86 -52.40
N SER A 79 -11.08 10.59 -53.21
CA SER A 79 -9.71 10.50 -52.71
C SER A 79 -9.21 11.82 -52.12
N GLY A 80 -9.62 12.96 -52.69
CA GLY A 80 -9.28 14.30 -52.21
C GLY A 80 -10.05 14.75 -50.96
N SER A 81 -11.15 14.07 -50.59
CA SER A 81 -11.99 14.44 -49.46
C SER A 81 -11.43 14.07 -48.07
N ASN A 82 -10.26 13.43 -48.01
CA ASN A 82 -9.55 13.09 -46.77
C ASN A 82 -10.43 12.37 -45.72
N LEU A 83 -11.23 11.38 -46.14
CA LEU A 83 -12.07 10.56 -45.26
C LEU A 83 -11.28 9.95 -44.08
N VAL A 84 -10.01 9.60 -44.30
CA VAL A 84 -9.10 9.05 -43.28
C VAL A 84 -8.88 10.03 -42.12
N ALA A 85 -8.78 11.34 -42.40
CA ALA A 85 -8.57 12.34 -41.36
C ALA A 85 -9.76 12.43 -40.38
N ASN A 86 -10.98 12.13 -40.84
CA ASN A 86 -12.15 12.06 -39.94
C ASN A 86 -12.05 10.85 -39.01
N LEU A 87 -11.63 9.70 -39.53
CA LEU A 87 -11.43 8.49 -38.71
C LEU A 87 -10.32 8.70 -37.67
N GLU A 88 -9.23 9.36 -38.05
CA GLU A 88 -8.18 9.76 -37.10
C GLU A 88 -8.69 10.73 -36.03
N LYS A 89 -9.54 11.69 -36.40
CA LYS A 89 -10.18 12.61 -35.45
C LYS A 89 -11.11 11.88 -34.48
N VAL A 90 -11.86 10.88 -34.96
CA VAL A 90 -12.69 10.01 -34.11
C VAL A 90 -11.80 9.24 -33.12
N ASN A 91 -10.73 8.61 -33.61
CA ASN A 91 -9.79 7.86 -32.76
C ASN A 91 -9.16 8.75 -31.69
N ARG A 92 -8.75 9.97 -32.05
CA ARG A 92 -8.24 10.97 -31.10
C ARG A 92 -9.29 11.35 -30.06
N THR A 93 -10.54 11.60 -30.47
CA THR A 93 -11.64 11.94 -29.56
C THR A 93 -11.91 10.82 -28.55
N LEU A 94 -11.85 9.56 -29.00
CA LEU A 94 -11.99 8.40 -28.12
C LEU A 94 -10.82 8.28 -27.13
N ASN A 95 -9.58 8.51 -27.57
CA ASN A 95 -8.41 8.46 -26.70
C ASN A 95 -8.36 9.61 -25.67
N GLU A 96 -8.91 10.77 -25.99
CA GLU A 96 -9.01 11.93 -25.07
C GLU A 96 -10.22 11.85 -24.11
N THR A 97 -11.10 10.86 -24.29
CA THR A 97 -12.32 10.71 -23.47
C THR A 97 -12.01 10.52 -21.98
N PRO A 98 -11.06 9.67 -21.56
CA PRO A 98 -10.70 9.52 -20.14
C PRO A 98 -10.22 10.83 -19.50
N ASP A 99 -9.41 11.62 -20.22
CA ASP A 99 -8.89 12.90 -19.71
C ASP A 99 -10.02 13.92 -19.52
N LYS A 100 -10.98 13.97 -20.45
CA LYS A 100 -12.18 14.81 -20.32
C LYS A 100 -13.08 14.38 -19.17
N VAL A 101 -13.25 13.07 -18.96
CA VAL A 101 -13.99 12.52 -17.81
C VAL A 101 -13.31 12.95 -16.51
N HIS A 102 -11.99 12.85 -16.43
CA HIS A 102 -11.22 13.28 -15.27
C HIS A 102 -11.33 14.80 -15.02
N GLU A 103 -11.24 15.62 -16.08
CA GLU A 103 -11.40 17.07 -15.98
C GLU A 103 -12.79 17.49 -15.50
N GLN A 104 -13.85 16.94 -16.10
CA GLN A 104 -15.24 17.29 -15.76
C GLN A 104 -15.69 16.74 -14.41
N SER A 105 -15.06 15.67 -13.91
CA SER A 105 -15.35 15.12 -12.58
C SER A 105 -14.51 15.74 -11.45
N ARG A 106 -13.49 16.55 -11.77
CA ARG A 106 -12.55 17.14 -10.80
C ARG A 106 -13.24 17.87 -9.66
N ASP A 107 -14.21 18.73 -9.97
CA ASP A 107 -14.89 19.55 -8.95
C ASP A 107 -15.65 18.68 -7.95
N VAL A 108 -16.28 17.60 -8.42
CA VAL A 108 -17.03 16.69 -7.57
C VAL A 108 -16.10 15.82 -6.72
N VAL A 109 -14.99 15.36 -7.30
CA VAL A 109 -13.93 14.66 -6.54
C VAL A 109 -13.36 15.59 -5.46
N THR A 110 -13.09 16.85 -5.79
CA THR A 110 -12.55 17.85 -4.84
C THR A 110 -13.54 18.12 -3.72
N LYS A 111 -14.83 18.34 -4.04
CA LYS A 111 -15.90 18.52 -3.04
C LYS A 111 -16.02 17.30 -2.11
N THR A 112 -15.84 16.10 -2.66
CA THR A 112 -15.86 14.87 -1.87
C THR A 112 -14.65 14.79 -0.93
N GLN A 113 -13.47 15.20 -1.40
CA GLN A 113 -12.27 15.33 -0.56
C GLN A 113 -12.45 16.36 0.56
N ASP A 114 -13.10 17.50 0.28
CA ASP A 114 -13.38 18.52 1.29
C ASP A 114 -14.31 18.00 2.39
N GLN A 115 -15.33 17.22 2.03
CA GLN A 115 -16.21 16.57 3.02
C GLN A 115 -15.45 15.52 3.85
N LEU A 116 -14.50 14.79 3.27
CA LEU A 116 -13.60 13.93 4.04
C LEU A 116 -12.73 14.75 5.00
N GLY A 117 -12.27 15.92 4.55
CA GLY A 117 -11.56 16.91 5.36
C GLY A 117 -12.38 17.36 6.58
N GLN A 118 -13.68 17.55 6.43
CA GLN A 118 -14.58 17.89 7.54
C GLN A 118 -14.69 16.76 8.57
N ILE A 119 -14.82 15.50 8.12
CA ILE A 119 -14.83 14.34 9.02
C ILE A 119 -13.51 14.25 9.78
N ARG A 120 -12.39 14.41 9.07
CA ARG A 120 -11.06 14.45 9.69
C ARG A 120 -10.96 15.56 10.73
N GLN A 121 -11.48 16.75 10.44
CA GLN A 121 -11.50 17.87 11.37
C GLN A 121 -12.41 17.60 12.58
N ALA A 122 -13.56 16.94 12.39
CA ALA A 122 -14.44 16.52 13.48
C ALA A 122 -13.74 15.55 14.44
N ILE A 123 -12.96 14.59 13.90
CA ILE A 123 -12.14 13.68 14.70
C ILE A 123 -11.02 14.44 15.41
N SER A 124 -10.30 15.34 14.72
CA SER A 124 -9.21 16.12 15.33
C SER A 124 -9.68 17.06 16.43
N ASN A 125 -10.90 17.60 16.33
CA ASN A 125 -11.49 18.50 17.33
C ASN A 125 -12.24 17.76 18.44
N MET A 126 -12.30 16.43 18.37
CA MET A 126 -12.97 15.60 19.37
C MET A 126 -12.43 15.78 20.80
N PRO A 127 -11.11 15.90 21.03
CA PRO A 127 -10.57 16.16 22.37
C PRO A 127 -11.12 17.43 23.03
N GLU A 128 -11.52 18.43 22.24
CA GLU A 128 -12.08 19.69 22.76
C GLU A 128 -13.54 19.56 23.22
N ARG A 129 -14.28 18.59 22.68
CA ARG A 129 -15.68 18.32 23.04
C ARG A 129 -15.81 17.39 24.24
N LEU A 130 -14.79 16.57 24.46
CA LEU A 130 -14.68 15.78 25.66
C LEU A 130 -14.34 16.72 26.84
N PRO A 131 -14.86 16.47 28.05
CA PRO A 131 -14.53 17.24 29.25
C PRO A 131 -13.07 17.06 29.72
N VAL A 132 -12.15 16.62 28.83
CA VAL A 132 -10.73 16.41 29.13
C VAL A 132 -9.99 17.72 29.32
N LYS A 133 -10.44 18.84 28.75
CA LYS A 133 -9.76 20.14 28.93
C LYS A 133 -9.84 20.63 30.39
N ASN A 134 -10.93 20.31 31.09
CA ASN A 134 -11.04 20.50 32.54
C ASN A 134 -10.18 19.49 33.31
N LEU A 135 -9.98 18.30 32.75
CA LEU A 135 -9.11 17.25 33.30
C LEU A 135 -7.61 17.50 33.04
N GLU A 136 -7.24 18.20 31.98
CA GLU A 136 -5.87 18.58 31.65
C GLU A 136 -5.48 19.79 32.48
N SER A 137 -6.33 20.82 32.57
CA SER A 137 -6.08 21.95 33.47
C SER A 137 -6.14 21.55 34.94
N SER A 138 -7.14 20.76 35.38
CA SER A 138 -7.20 20.27 36.76
C SER A 138 -6.19 19.15 37.02
N GLY A 139 -5.87 18.32 36.03
CA GLY A 139 -4.93 17.21 36.17
C GLY A 139 -3.48 17.66 36.10
N VAL A 140 -3.14 18.61 35.23
CA VAL A 140 -1.84 19.29 35.25
C VAL A 140 -1.72 20.14 36.51
N ALA A 141 -2.77 20.87 36.94
CA ALA A 141 -2.73 21.58 38.22
C ALA A 141 -2.64 20.62 39.42
N PHE A 142 -3.31 19.47 39.38
CA PHE A 142 -3.23 18.44 40.43
C PHE A 142 -1.86 17.77 40.41
N LEU A 143 -1.30 17.48 39.24
CA LEU A 143 0.05 16.94 39.09
C LEU A 143 1.07 17.96 39.57
N ASP A 144 1.03 19.20 39.11
CA ASP A 144 1.91 20.28 39.57
C ASP A 144 1.79 20.49 41.08
N ASN A 145 0.57 20.47 41.62
CA ASN A 145 0.35 20.54 43.06
C ASN A 145 0.87 19.30 43.78
N ALA A 146 0.71 18.09 43.22
CA ALA A 146 1.24 16.86 43.80
C ALA A 146 2.77 16.83 43.73
N THR A 147 3.40 17.28 42.65
CA THR A 147 4.86 17.41 42.55
C THR A 147 5.38 18.49 43.48
N SER A 148 4.72 19.65 43.58
CA SER A 148 5.15 20.70 44.51
C SER A 148 5.01 20.25 45.97
N THR A 149 3.92 19.53 46.30
CA THR A 149 3.71 18.93 47.61
C THR A 149 4.78 17.85 47.87
N LEU A 150 5.06 16.97 46.90
CA LEU A 150 6.12 15.96 47.02
C LEU A 150 7.52 16.58 47.20
N GLU A 151 7.79 17.69 46.52
CA GLU A 151 9.04 18.45 46.64
C GLU A 151 9.16 19.11 48.02
N GLU A 152 8.05 19.63 48.56
CA GLU A 152 7.96 20.16 49.92
C GLU A 152 8.19 19.06 50.97
N TYR A 153 7.66 17.85 50.75
CA TYR A 153 7.88 16.70 51.63
C TYR A 153 9.23 15.99 51.40
N ARG A 154 9.99 16.31 50.34
CA ARG A 154 11.25 15.64 50.01
C ARG A 154 12.32 15.83 51.11
N GLU A 155 12.50 17.06 51.57
CA GLU A 155 13.43 17.38 52.66
C GLU A 155 13.02 16.69 53.98
N PRO A 156 11.77 16.79 54.47
CA PRO A 156 11.29 16.04 55.62
C PRO A 156 11.43 14.52 55.49
N VAL A 157 11.09 13.93 54.33
CA VAL A 157 11.17 12.49 54.10
C VAL A 157 12.62 12.01 54.10
N THR A 158 13.54 12.75 53.47
CA THR A 158 14.97 12.41 53.51
C THR A 158 15.58 12.57 54.90
N ALA A 159 15.14 13.56 55.68
CA ALA A 159 15.53 13.70 57.08
C ALA A 159 14.99 12.56 57.95
N PHE A 160 13.72 12.19 57.78
CA PHE A 160 13.10 11.05 58.45
C PHE A 160 13.80 9.74 58.10
N GLU A 161 14.16 9.53 56.84
CA GLU A 161 14.88 8.34 56.39
C GLU A 161 16.29 8.25 57.01
N LYS A 162 17.01 9.36 57.09
CA LYS A 162 18.30 9.42 57.82
C LYS A 162 18.13 9.11 59.30
N LEU A 163 17.07 9.63 59.93
CA LEU A 163 16.76 9.33 61.33
C LEU A 163 16.42 7.85 61.52
N ARG A 164 15.53 7.30 60.68
CA ARG A 164 15.14 5.88 60.67
C ARG A 164 16.36 4.99 60.55
N TRP A 165 17.22 5.24 59.56
CA TRP A 165 18.46 4.49 59.36
C TRP A 165 19.38 4.56 60.57
N SER A 166 19.56 5.75 61.16
CA SER A 166 20.40 5.96 62.34
C SER A 166 19.86 5.22 63.57
N VAL A 167 18.55 5.26 63.80
CA VAL A 167 17.88 4.54 64.90
C VAL A 167 18.00 3.03 64.71
N CYS A 168 17.74 2.52 63.50
CA CYS A 168 17.89 1.10 63.18
C CYS A 168 19.34 0.63 63.41
N ALA A 169 20.33 1.41 62.94
CA ALA A 169 21.75 1.10 63.15
C ALA A 169 22.11 1.07 64.64
N LEU A 170 21.62 2.03 65.43
CA LEU A 170 21.85 2.07 66.88
C LEU A 170 21.29 0.84 67.59
N LEU A 171 20.05 0.45 67.27
CA LEU A 171 19.40 -0.74 67.85
C LEU A 171 20.15 -2.03 67.48
N CYS A 172 20.60 -2.16 66.24
CA CYS A 172 21.44 -3.27 65.81
C CYS A 172 22.77 -3.30 66.58
N CYS A 173 23.43 -2.16 66.77
CA CYS A 173 24.66 -2.06 67.56
C CYS A 173 24.44 -2.46 69.04
N MET A 174 23.31 -2.11 69.64
CA MET A 174 22.96 -2.52 71.00
C MET A 174 22.86 -4.04 71.12
N VAL A 175 22.17 -4.70 70.19
CA VAL A 175 22.06 -6.17 70.15
C VAL A 175 23.43 -6.81 69.91
N LEU A 176 24.19 -6.29 68.94
CA LEU A 176 25.54 -6.78 68.63
C LEU A 176 26.48 -6.67 69.83
N LEU A 177 26.43 -5.58 70.60
CA LEU A 177 27.25 -5.43 71.81
C LEU A 177 27.01 -6.56 72.80
N VAL A 178 25.74 -6.90 73.06
CA VAL A 178 25.38 -8.03 73.94
C VAL A 178 25.89 -9.35 73.40
N VAL A 179 25.70 -9.60 72.10
CA VAL A 179 26.18 -10.81 71.43
C VAL A 179 27.69 -10.93 71.54
N VAL A 180 28.43 -9.85 71.28
CA VAL A 180 29.89 -9.82 71.35
C VAL A 180 30.37 -10.09 72.79
N CYS A 181 29.76 -9.49 73.81
CA CYS A 181 30.08 -9.79 75.21
C CYS A 181 29.87 -11.27 75.54
N ASN A 182 28.76 -11.87 75.08
CA ASN A 182 28.48 -13.29 75.31
C ASN A 182 29.45 -14.20 74.55
N VAL A 183 29.85 -13.85 73.32
CA VAL A 183 30.84 -14.60 72.54
C VAL A 183 32.22 -14.55 73.21
N PHE A 184 32.67 -13.36 73.65
CA PHE A 184 33.91 -13.27 74.42
C PHE A 184 33.84 -14.05 75.73
N GLY A 185 32.69 -14.05 76.42
CA GLY A 185 32.47 -14.90 77.58
C GLY A 185 32.61 -16.40 77.25
N LEU A 186 31.99 -16.85 76.15
CA LEU A 186 32.01 -18.25 75.70
C LEU A 186 33.40 -18.72 75.25
N VAL A 187 34.22 -17.83 74.70
CA VAL A 187 35.57 -18.16 74.23
C VAL A 187 36.59 -18.07 75.37
N LEU A 188 36.63 -16.93 76.07
CA LEU A 188 37.65 -16.66 77.10
C LEU A 188 37.40 -17.46 78.39
N GLY A 189 36.15 -17.78 78.71
CA GLY A 189 35.78 -18.57 79.89
C GLY A 189 36.43 -19.95 79.89
N PRO A 190 36.10 -20.85 78.94
CA PRO A 190 36.70 -22.18 78.84
C PRO A 190 38.21 -22.16 78.58
N LEU A 191 38.71 -21.29 77.69
CA LEU A 191 40.14 -21.22 77.37
C LEU A 191 41.01 -20.82 78.56
N GLY A 192 40.45 -20.05 79.50
CA GLY A 192 41.14 -19.63 80.71
C GLY A 192 40.86 -20.50 81.95
N LEU A 193 40.00 -21.53 81.83
CA LEU A 193 39.55 -22.33 82.96
C LEU A 193 40.48 -23.53 83.19
N GLU A 194 41.20 -23.53 84.30
CA GLU A 194 41.97 -24.68 84.77
C GLU A 194 41.12 -25.52 85.71
N ALA A 195 40.87 -26.80 85.35
CA ALA A 195 39.95 -27.68 86.07
C ALA A 195 40.37 -28.00 87.52
N ALA A 196 41.65 -27.84 87.86
CA ALA A 196 42.21 -28.15 89.18
C ALA A 196 42.34 -26.90 90.09
N ALA A 197 42.11 -25.69 89.58
CA ALA A 197 42.27 -24.46 90.34
C ALA A 197 41.06 -24.17 91.24
N LEU A 198 41.30 -23.74 92.49
CA LEU A 198 40.24 -23.31 93.39
C LEU A 198 39.55 -22.03 92.85
N PRO A 199 38.28 -21.77 93.20
CA PRO A 199 37.53 -20.58 92.75
C PRO A 199 38.22 -19.24 93.04
N THR A 200 39.08 -19.16 94.06
CA THR A 200 39.88 -17.98 94.45
C THR A 200 41.13 -17.77 93.58
N GLU A 201 41.61 -18.78 92.86
CA GLU A 201 42.87 -18.72 92.09
C GLU A 201 42.66 -18.73 90.56
N ARG A 202 41.41 -18.60 90.08
CA ARG A 202 41.09 -18.66 88.64
C ARG A 202 41.92 -17.70 87.80
N GLY A 203 42.38 -18.15 86.63
CA GLY A 203 43.21 -17.37 85.70
C GLY A 203 42.56 -16.06 85.24
N CYS A 204 43.40 -15.10 84.83
CA CYS A 204 42.96 -13.77 84.38
C CYS A 204 41.98 -13.87 83.19
N LEU A 205 42.23 -14.80 82.27
CA LEU A 205 41.42 -15.00 81.06
C LEU A 205 40.01 -15.55 81.38
N SER A 206 39.91 -16.53 82.29
CA SER A 206 38.62 -17.05 82.76
C SER A 206 37.85 -15.97 83.52
N ASN A 207 38.52 -15.21 84.40
CA ASN A 207 37.88 -14.12 85.12
C ASN A 207 37.36 -13.04 84.16
N ALA A 208 38.12 -12.70 83.12
CA ALA A 208 37.67 -11.80 82.06
C ALA A 208 36.45 -12.35 81.31
N GLY A 209 36.44 -13.64 80.95
CA GLY A 209 35.27 -14.28 80.33
C GLY A 209 34.01 -14.24 81.21
N GLY A 210 34.16 -14.48 82.50
CA GLY A 210 33.09 -14.34 83.48
C GLY A 210 32.59 -12.90 83.65
N ASN A 211 33.49 -11.91 83.60
CA ASN A 211 33.14 -10.49 83.62
C ASN A 211 32.44 -10.06 82.32
N PHE A 212 32.84 -10.57 81.15
CA PHE A 212 32.17 -10.33 79.87
C PHE A 212 30.73 -10.88 79.86
N PHE A 213 30.49 -12.07 80.43
CA PHE A 213 29.12 -12.56 80.62
C PHE A 213 28.29 -11.65 81.52
N MET A 214 28.86 -11.17 82.64
CA MET A 214 28.15 -10.25 83.54
C MET A 214 27.89 -8.88 82.89
N ALA A 215 28.82 -8.39 82.06
CA ALA A 215 28.62 -7.18 81.26
C ALA A 215 27.50 -7.40 80.23
N GLY A 216 27.49 -8.53 79.52
CA GLY A 216 26.42 -8.92 78.60
C GLY A 216 25.05 -9.00 79.28
N VAL A 217 24.98 -9.58 80.48
CA VAL A 217 23.77 -9.61 81.32
C VAL A 217 23.33 -8.19 81.70
N GLY A 218 24.26 -7.34 82.15
CA GLY A 218 23.99 -5.95 82.50
C GLY A 218 23.41 -5.15 81.34
N PHE A 219 24.03 -5.24 80.16
CA PHE A 219 23.52 -4.60 78.94
C PHE A 219 22.18 -5.19 78.48
N SER A 220 21.98 -6.52 78.62
CA SER A 220 20.70 -7.16 78.29
C SER A 220 19.56 -6.60 79.14
N PHE A 221 19.76 -6.45 80.46
CA PHE A 221 18.76 -5.83 81.33
C PHE A 221 18.55 -4.35 81.01
N LEU A 222 19.62 -3.60 80.75
CA LEU A 222 19.56 -2.17 80.42
C LEU A 222 18.74 -1.91 79.14
N PHE A 223 18.95 -2.73 78.10
CA PHE A 223 18.31 -2.54 76.80
C PHE A 223 16.97 -3.30 76.65
N SER A 224 16.66 -4.29 77.51
CA SER A 224 15.49 -5.14 77.32
C SER A 224 14.16 -4.39 77.29
N TRP A 225 13.95 -3.41 78.17
CA TRP A 225 12.70 -2.64 78.20
C TRP A 225 12.55 -1.76 76.94
N LEU A 226 13.66 -1.19 76.47
CA LEU A 226 13.71 -0.35 75.27
C LEU A 226 13.42 -1.19 74.01
N LEU A 227 14.10 -2.33 73.87
CA LEU A 227 13.89 -3.25 72.75
C LEU A 227 12.47 -3.80 72.74
N MET A 228 11.92 -4.14 73.91
CA MET A 228 10.54 -4.61 74.03
C MET A 228 9.52 -3.54 73.59
N LEU A 229 9.72 -2.29 74.00
CA LEU A 229 8.85 -1.18 73.59
C LEU A 229 8.93 -0.93 72.08
N VAL A 230 10.15 -0.89 71.53
CA VAL A 230 10.39 -0.68 70.10
C VAL A 230 9.87 -1.82 69.23
N VAL A 231 9.76 -3.03 69.75
CA VAL A 231 9.14 -4.18 69.04
C VAL A 231 7.61 -4.12 69.14
N LEU A 232 7.07 -3.78 70.31
CA LEU A 232 5.62 -3.78 70.55
C LEU A 232 4.89 -2.75 69.68
N VAL A 233 5.41 -1.52 69.56
CA VAL A 233 4.73 -0.45 68.82
C VAL A 233 4.56 -0.78 67.33
N PRO A 234 5.62 -1.18 66.59
CA PRO A 234 5.49 -1.61 65.20
C PRO A 234 4.78 -2.95 65.02
N PHE A 235 4.81 -3.85 66.00
CA PHE A 235 4.00 -5.08 65.93
C PHE A 235 2.50 -4.76 65.88
N VAL A 236 2.03 -3.92 66.81
CA VAL A 236 0.62 -3.53 66.85
C VAL A 236 0.26 -2.68 65.64
N LEU A 237 1.07 -1.68 65.30
CA LEU A 237 0.76 -0.79 64.18
C LEU A 237 0.97 -1.47 62.83
N GLY A 238 2.12 -2.06 62.58
CA GLY A 238 2.50 -2.67 61.30
C GLY A 238 1.61 -3.84 60.90
N GLY A 239 1.27 -4.73 61.84
CA GLY A 239 0.35 -5.84 61.57
C GLY A 239 -1.06 -5.36 61.22
N ASN A 240 -1.60 -4.38 61.95
CA ASN A 240 -2.94 -3.84 61.68
C ASN A 240 -2.95 -3.01 60.38
N ILE A 241 -1.94 -2.19 60.13
CA ILE A 241 -1.82 -1.40 58.89
C ILE A 241 -1.71 -2.33 57.68
N TYR A 242 -0.91 -3.40 57.75
CA TYR A 242 -0.79 -4.36 56.65
C TYR A 242 -2.14 -5.02 56.31
N MET A 243 -2.88 -5.49 57.32
CA MET A 243 -4.18 -6.12 57.12
C MET A 243 -5.25 -5.13 56.60
N LEU A 244 -5.28 -3.91 57.13
CA LEU A 244 -6.30 -2.92 56.77
C LEU A 244 -6.02 -2.21 55.44
N PHE A 245 -4.75 -1.98 55.10
CA PHE A 245 -4.36 -1.22 53.92
C PHE A 245 -3.92 -2.14 52.78
N CYS A 246 -2.85 -2.92 52.96
CA CYS A 246 -2.26 -3.71 51.88
C CYS A 246 -3.17 -4.84 51.42
N GLN A 247 -3.68 -5.64 52.34
CA GLN A 247 -4.57 -6.74 51.97
C GLN A 247 -5.92 -6.25 51.42
N SER A 248 -6.42 -5.11 51.92
CA SER A 248 -7.65 -4.48 51.43
C SER A 248 -7.48 -3.88 50.02
N LEU A 249 -6.31 -3.30 49.73
CA LEU A 249 -5.96 -2.76 48.42
C LEU A 249 -5.82 -3.89 47.38
N GLN A 250 -5.09 -4.95 47.74
CA GLN A 250 -4.89 -6.14 46.91
C GLN A 250 -6.22 -6.84 46.57
N ASN A 251 -7.12 -6.96 47.55
CA ASN A 251 -8.44 -7.55 47.37
C ASN A 251 -9.49 -6.57 46.80
N GLN A 252 -9.08 -5.35 46.40
CA GLN A 252 -9.94 -4.29 45.89
C GLN A 252 -11.05 -3.82 46.85
N GLN A 253 -11.05 -4.28 48.11
CA GLN A 253 -12.00 -3.87 49.15
C GLN A 253 -11.85 -2.39 49.48
N LEU A 254 -10.63 -1.85 49.40
CA LEU A 254 -10.38 -0.43 49.59
C LEU A 254 -11.02 0.41 48.46
N PHE A 255 -11.00 -0.07 47.21
CA PHE A 255 -11.65 0.64 46.11
C PHE A 255 -13.17 0.66 46.26
N GLN A 256 -13.78 -0.44 46.72
CA GLN A 256 -15.21 -0.47 47.06
C GLN A 256 -15.58 0.50 48.18
N LEU A 257 -14.66 0.72 49.12
CA LEU A 257 -14.83 1.67 50.21
C LEU A 257 -14.74 3.13 49.71
N LEU A 258 -13.81 3.41 48.79
CA LEU A 258 -13.71 4.72 48.12
C LEU A 258 -14.90 5.01 47.21
N ASP A 259 -15.54 3.97 46.67
CA ASP A 259 -16.77 4.07 45.88
C ASP A 259 -18.00 4.41 46.73
N THR A 260 -17.91 4.34 48.07
CA THR A 260 -19.03 4.65 48.97
C THR A 260 -19.13 6.16 49.22
N PRO A 261 -20.19 6.84 48.75
CA PRO A 261 -20.32 8.28 48.86
C PRO A 261 -20.42 8.73 50.33
N GLY A 262 -19.65 9.75 50.70
CA GLY A 262 -19.67 10.36 52.04
C GLY A 262 -18.69 9.78 53.06
N LEU A 263 -17.90 8.77 52.69
CA LEU A 263 -16.91 8.17 53.60
C LEU A 263 -15.60 8.96 53.70
N ILE A 264 -15.17 9.61 52.61
CA ILE A 264 -14.01 10.51 52.59
C ILE A 264 -14.50 11.94 52.36
N PRO A 265 -14.36 12.85 53.35
CA PRO A 265 -14.83 14.22 53.19
C PRO A 265 -14.03 14.94 52.10
N GLY A 266 -14.73 15.49 51.10
CA GLY A 266 -14.14 16.30 50.02
C GLY A 266 -13.66 15.51 48.78
N PHE A 267 -13.76 14.18 48.77
CA PHE A 267 -13.48 13.37 47.59
C PHE A 267 -14.77 12.74 47.06
N ASN A 268 -15.21 13.14 45.87
CA ASN A 268 -16.32 12.52 45.19
C ASN A 268 -15.94 12.24 43.75
N LEU A 269 -15.82 10.96 43.40
CA LEU A 269 -15.37 10.52 42.08
C LEU A 269 -16.26 11.06 40.96
N SER A 270 -17.57 11.13 41.20
CA SER A 270 -18.54 11.67 40.23
C SER A 270 -18.32 13.16 39.95
N GLN A 271 -17.65 13.88 40.85
CA GLN A 271 -17.30 15.29 40.69
C GLN A 271 -16.01 15.48 39.87
N VAL A 272 -15.13 14.47 39.84
CA VAL A 272 -13.86 14.48 39.09
C VAL A 272 -14.03 13.89 37.68
N LEU A 273 -14.81 12.80 37.55
CA LEU A 273 -15.01 12.06 36.29
C LEU A 273 -16.39 12.29 35.65
N GLY A 274 -17.27 13.07 36.29
CA GLY A 274 -18.63 13.38 35.81
C GLY A 274 -19.71 12.39 36.31
N GLU A 275 -20.97 12.83 36.30
CA GLU A 275 -22.15 12.13 36.86
C GLU A 275 -22.52 10.79 36.18
N GLY A 276 -21.75 10.32 35.19
CA GLY A 276 -21.94 9.01 34.53
C GLY A 276 -20.83 7.99 34.82
N SER A 277 -19.93 8.28 35.76
CA SER A 277 -18.72 7.47 36.00
C SER A 277 -18.99 6.11 36.65
N THR A 278 -18.26 5.09 36.20
CA THR A 278 -18.19 3.76 36.81
C THR A 278 -17.54 3.82 38.20
N ASN A 279 -17.94 2.92 39.10
CA ASN A 279 -17.21 2.61 40.33
C ASN A 279 -15.69 2.49 40.06
N ILE A 280 -14.83 3.09 40.89
CA ILE A 280 -13.36 3.01 40.84
C ILE A 280 -12.92 1.55 40.79
N SER A 281 -13.59 0.67 41.55
CA SER A 281 -13.30 -0.76 41.52
C SER A 281 -13.48 -1.37 40.12
N GLU A 282 -14.55 -0.99 39.41
CA GLU A 282 -14.82 -1.47 38.04
C GLU A 282 -13.89 -0.80 37.02
N LEU A 283 -13.63 0.50 37.16
CA LEU A 283 -12.64 1.25 36.37
C LEU A 283 -11.26 0.59 36.45
N TYR A 284 -10.79 0.28 37.66
CA TYR A 284 -9.51 -0.39 37.88
C TYR A 284 -9.50 -1.79 37.26
N ARG A 285 -10.58 -2.58 37.42
CA ARG A 285 -10.69 -3.92 36.83
C ARG A 285 -10.61 -3.89 35.31
N GLN A 286 -11.40 -3.02 34.67
CA GLN A 286 -11.38 -2.87 33.22
C GLN A 286 -10.04 -2.36 32.70
N CYS A 287 -9.37 -1.46 33.44
CA CYS A 287 -8.04 -1.00 33.07
C CYS A 287 -6.96 -2.07 33.23
N ARG A 288 -7.07 -2.93 34.24
CA ARG A 288 -6.21 -4.10 34.38
C ARG A 288 -6.36 -5.07 33.20
N ASP A 289 -7.59 -5.22 32.70
CA ASP A 289 -7.94 -6.01 31.51
C ASP A 289 -7.60 -5.33 30.17
N ASP A 290 -6.91 -4.18 30.20
CA ASP A 290 -6.48 -3.43 29.01
C ASP A 290 -7.65 -2.89 28.17
N ALA A 291 -8.76 -2.53 28.82
CA ALA A 291 -9.87 -1.85 28.15
C ALA A 291 -9.46 -0.45 27.65
N ALA A 292 -10.15 0.03 26.62
CA ALA A 292 -10.00 1.39 26.13
C ALA A 292 -10.76 2.36 27.05
N LEU A 293 -10.17 3.52 27.32
CA LEU A 293 -10.79 4.57 28.14
C LEU A 293 -12.19 4.96 27.64
N TRP A 294 -12.43 4.85 26.32
CA TRP A 294 -13.74 5.11 25.73
C TRP A 294 -14.85 4.26 26.36
N GLN A 295 -14.60 2.96 26.52
CA GLN A 295 -15.53 2.02 27.13
C GLN A 295 -15.56 2.18 28.64
N THR A 296 -14.38 2.34 29.25
CA THR A 296 -14.25 2.38 30.70
C THR A 296 -14.87 3.62 31.34
N LEU A 297 -14.79 4.77 30.67
CA LEU A 297 -15.38 6.03 31.13
C LEU A 297 -16.76 6.31 30.54
N HIS A 298 -17.34 5.36 29.78
CA HIS A 298 -18.62 5.54 29.09
C HIS A 298 -18.71 6.86 28.29
N LEU A 299 -17.64 7.16 27.53
CA LEU A 299 -17.56 8.42 26.75
C LEU A 299 -18.63 8.52 25.66
N ASP A 300 -19.26 7.39 25.31
CA ASP A 300 -20.43 7.32 24.43
C ASP A 300 -21.64 8.13 24.95
N GLN A 301 -21.78 8.28 26.27
CA GLN A 301 -22.84 9.09 26.87
C GLN A 301 -22.61 10.60 26.69
N TRP A 302 -21.35 11.01 26.50
CA TRP A 302 -20.95 12.40 26.37
C TRP A 302 -20.83 12.83 24.91
N VAL A 303 -20.32 11.93 24.07
CA VAL A 303 -20.09 12.16 22.65
C VAL A 303 -20.60 10.95 21.86
N SER A 304 -21.74 11.13 21.19
CA SER A 304 -22.24 10.13 20.24
C SER A 304 -21.37 10.10 18.98
N LEU A 305 -20.59 9.04 18.82
CA LEU A 305 -19.83 8.79 17.59
C LEU A 305 -20.75 8.61 16.37
N ASP A 306 -21.97 8.15 16.57
CA ASP A 306 -22.96 7.96 15.50
C ASP A 306 -23.47 9.29 14.96
N GLU A 307 -23.69 10.28 15.84
CA GLU A 307 -24.05 11.64 15.43
C GLU A 307 -22.84 12.39 14.86
N LEU A 308 -21.68 12.29 15.51
CA LEU A 308 -20.46 13.00 15.11
C LEU A 308 -19.93 12.55 13.74
N LEU A 309 -19.98 11.24 13.49
CA LEU A 309 -19.52 10.62 12.24
C LEU A 309 -20.70 10.14 11.41
N ASN A 310 -21.79 10.92 11.37
CA ASN A 310 -22.96 10.59 10.56
C ASN A 310 -22.67 10.80 9.07
N ILE A 311 -22.32 9.70 8.39
CA ILE A 311 -22.00 9.71 6.96
C ILE A 311 -23.24 9.95 6.08
N SER A 312 -24.45 9.67 6.57
CA SER A 312 -25.66 9.72 5.73
C SER A 312 -25.88 11.09 5.08
N GLN A 313 -25.56 12.17 5.81
CA GLN A 313 -25.63 13.54 5.30
C GLN A 313 -24.62 13.79 4.16
N TYR A 314 -23.37 13.34 4.34
CA TYR A 314 -22.31 13.51 3.35
C TYR A 314 -22.55 12.65 2.10
N THR A 315 -22.91 11.37 2.29
CA THR A 315 -23.22 10.46 1.19
C THR A 315 -24.38 10.94 0.33
N ALA A 316 -25.42 11.51 0.93
CA ALA A 316 -26.55 12.07 0.19
C ALA A 316 -26.11 13.29 -0.67
N GLU A 317 -25.30 14.18 -0.11
CA GLU A 317 -24.77 15.34 -0.84
C GLU A 317 -23.82 14.93 -1.98
N ILE A 318 -22.94 13.94 -1.76
CA ILE A 318 -22.04 13.39 -2.78
C ILE A 318 -22.85 12.75 -3.89
N SER A 319 -23.81 11.87 -3.55
CA SER A 319 -24.66 11.21 -4.54
C SER A 319 -25.42 12.21 -5.40
N THR A 320 -25.99 13.25 -4.78
CA THR A 320 -26.71 14.33 -5.48
C THR A 320 -25.77 15.15 -6.37
N ALA A 321 -24.52 15.38 -5.93
CA ALA A 321 -23.53 16.09 -6.73
C ALA A 321 -23.11 15.28 -7.97
N PHE A 322 -22.89 13.97 -7.81
CA PHE A 322 -22.56 13.06 -8.91
C PHE A 322 -23.72 12.85 -9.89
N GLU A 323 -24.97 12.81 -9.43
CA GLU A 323 -26.14 12.75 -10.31
C GLU A 323 -26.27 13.97 -11.24
N LYS A 324 -25.77 15.12 -10.79
CA LYS A 324 -25.74 16.36 -11.58
C LYS A 324 -24.56 16.43 -12.56
N VAL A 325 -23.57 15.55 -12.44
CA VAL A 325 -22.45 15.49 -13.39
C VAL A 325 -22.94 14.84 -14.68
N ASN A 326 -23.27 15.69 -15.65
CA ASN A 326 -23.54 15.24 -17.00
C ASN A 326 -22.25 15.37 -17.82
N ILE A 327 -21.50 14.28 -17.94
CA ILE A 327 -20.24 14.28 -18.69
C ILE A 327 -20.57 14.45 -20.18
N THR A 328 -20.17 15.60 -20.73
CA THR A 328 -20.43 15.93 -22.13
C THR A 328 -19.20 15.64 -22.96
N LEU A 329 -19.34 14.68 -23.89
CA LEU A 329 -18.33 14.39 -24.88
C LEU A 329 -18.54 15.20 -26.15
N SER A 330 -17.45 15.43 -26.86
CA SER A 330 -17.51 15.96 -28.22
C SER A 330 -18.28 14.97 -29.12
N PRO A 331 -19.23 15.45 -29.95
CA PRO A 331 -20.04 14.57 -30.79
C PRO A 331 -19.14 13.80 -31.77
N ILE A 332 -19.26 12.47 -31.75
CA ILE A 332 -18.49 11.59 -32.63
C ILE A 332 -19.23 11.48 -33.98
N SER A 333 -18.64 12.05 -35.02
CA SER A 333 -19.13 11.94 -36.40
C SER A 333 -18.12 11.14 -37.21
N LEU A 334 -18.51 9.92 -37.62
CA LEU A 334 -17.67 9.07 -38.49
C LEU A 334 -17.62 9.64 -39.91
N LEU A 335 -18.79 10.00 -40.45
CA LEU A 335 -18.94 10.62 -41.76
C LEU A 335 -20.00 11.72 -41.71
N ASN A 336 -19.63 12.92 -42.16
CA ASN A 336 -20.55 14.02 -42.37
C ASN A 336 -21.46 13.75 -43.59
N GLN A 337 -22.61 14.43 -43.64
CA GLN A 337 -23.56 14.26 -44.73
C GLN A 337 -22.94 14.52 -46.11
N SER A 338 -22.08 15.54 -46.22
CA SER A 338 -21.33 15.84 -47.45
C SER A 338 -20.46 14.67 -47.93
N HIS A 339 -19.82 13.94 -47.01
CA HIS A 339 -19.00 12.78 -47.34
C HIS A 339 -19.85 11.58 -47.78
N LYS A 340 -21.01 11.37 -47.13
CA LYS A 340 -21.96 10.33 -47.54
C LYS A 340 -22.48 10.60 -48.95
N ASP A 341 -22.89 11.84 -49.22
CA ASP A 341 -23.39 12.27 -50.53
C ASP A 341 -22.30 12.15 -51.61
N LEU A 342 -21.05 12.47 -51.27
CA LEU A 342 -19.91 12.31 -52.16
C LEU A 342 -19.66 10.84 -52.52
N LEU A 343 -19.69 9.93 -51.54
CA LEU A 343 -19.52 8.48 -51.77
C LEU A 343 -20.66 7.91 -52.63
N LEU A 344 -21.91 8.33 -52.38
CA LEU A 344 -23.07 7.95 -53.19
C LEU A 344 -22.98 8.48 -54.61
N LYS A 345 -22.53 9.74 -54.77
CA LYS A 345 -22.33 10.34 -56.09
C LYS A 345 -21.23 9.60 -56.86
N ALA A 346 -20.10 9.30 -56.22
CA ALA A 346 -19.01 8.56 -56.83
C ALA A 346 -19.39 7.12 -57.19
N SER A 347 -20.23 6.45 -56.39
CA SER A 347 -20.68 5.09 -56.69
C SER A 347 -21.63 5.01 -57.89
N ARG A 348 -22.45 6.05 -58.08
CA ARG A 348 -23.32 6.21 -59.27
C ARG A 348 -22.55 6.63 -60.51
N LEU A 349 -21.67 7.63 -60.38
CA LEU A 349 -20.90 8.17 -61.50
C LEU A 349 -19.72 7.28 -61.92
N GLY A 350 -19.22 6.43 -61.03
CA GLY A 350 -18.13 5.49 -61.30
C GLY A 350 -18.55 4.23 -62.07
N GLN A 351 -19.80 4.15 -62.53
CA GLN A 351 -20.25 3.07 -63.40
C GLN A 351 -19.57 3.18 -64.78
N PRO A 352 -19.12 2.05 -65.36
CA PRO A 352 -18.41 2.07 -66.62
C PRO A 352 -19.42 2.35 -67.76
N PRO A 353 -19.02 3.09 -68.80
CA PRO A 353 -19.82 3.19 -70.02
C PRO A 353 -19.87 1.84 -70.74
N ASP A 354 -20.78 1.69 -71.71
CA ASP A 354 -20.85 0.48 -72.55
C ASP A 354 -19.62 0.38 -73.47
N PHE A 355 -18.73 -0.56 -73.15
CA PHE A 355 -17.52 -0.85 -73.93
C PHE A 355 -17.73 -1.97 -74.97
N ALA A 356 -18.92 -2.55 -75.11
CA ALA A 356 -19.14 -3.71 -75.98
C ALA A 356 -18.71 -3.44 -77.44
N ARG A 357 -19.04 -2.25 -77.96
CA ARG A 357 -18.61 -1.85 -79.31
C ARG A 357 -17.11 -1.62 -79.40
N SER A 358 -16.52 -0.98 -78.39
CA SER A 358 -15.08 -0.71 -78.35
C SER A 358 -14.30 -2.03 -78.32
N LEU A 359 -14.68 -2.98 -77.46
CA LEU A 359 -14.06 -4.31 -77.37
C LEU A 359 -14.09 -5.06 -78.71
N ALA A 360 -15.23 -5.08 -79.41
CA ALA A 360 -15.37 -5.74 -80.71
C ALA A 360 -14.48 -5.12 -81.80
N GLN A 361 -14.17 -3.82 -81.71
CA GLN A 361 -13.31 -3.14 -82.68
C GLN A 361 -11.82 -3.29 -82.38
N LEU A 362 -11.44 -3.51 -81.12
CA LEU A 362 -10.06 -3.80 -80.72
C LEU A 362 -9.55 -5.15 -81.26
N ASP A 363 -10.43 -6.00 -81.79
CA ASP A 363 -10.10 -7.32 -82.38
C ASP A 363 -9.89 -7.29 -83.91
N GLN A 364 -10.07 -6.15 -84.58
CA GLN A 364 -9.90 -6.05 -86.03
C GLN A 364 -8.42 -5.75 -86.44
N ASN A 365 -8.03 -5.80 -87.73
CA ASN A 365 -6.67 -5.51 -88.27
C ASN A 365 -6.33 -4.03 -88.56
N VAL A 366 -5.28 -3.42 -87.99
CA VAL A 366 -5.06 -1.93 -87.98
C VAL A 366 -5.14 -1.27 -89.38
N THR A 367 -4.72 -1.97 -90.42
CA THR A 367 -4.79 -1.55 -91.83
C THR A 367 -5.94 -2.23 -92.59
N ARG A 368 -6.40 -1.59 -93.68
CA ARG A 368 -7.45 -2.16 -94.55
C ARG A 368 -7.02 -3.43 -95.30
N GLY A 369 -5.73 -3.64 -95.49
CA GLY A 369 -5.13 -4.85 -96.06
C GLY A 369 -3.84 -5.24 -95.35
N SER A 370 -3.29 -6.41 -95.68
CA SER A 370 -2.01 -6.89 -95.14
C SER A 370 -0.85 -6.11 -95.76
N LEU A 371 -0.07 -5.40 -94.93
CA LEU A 371 1.14 -4.72 -95.39
C LEU A 371 2.22 -5.73 -95.81
N GLN A 372 2.22 -6.93 -95.22
CA GLN A 372 3.11 -8.02 -95.58
C GLN A 372 2.82 -8.57 -96.98
N ASP A 373 1.54 -8.74 -97.33
CA ASP A 373 1.13 -9.27 -98.64
C ASP A 373 1.49 -8.27 -99.73
N LEU A 374 1.26 -6.98 -99.48
CA LEU A 374 1.65 -5.92 -100.40
C LEU A 374 3.18 -5.81 -100.55
N ALA A 375 3.94 -5.97 -99.46
CA ALA A 375 5.40 -6.00 -99.54
C ALA A 375 5.91 -7.19 -100.38
N ALA A 376 5.29 -8.37 -100.25
CA ALA A 376 5.63 -9.53 -101.07
C ALA A 376 5.27 -9.32 -102.56
N GLU A 377 4.15 -8.66 -102.85
CA GLU A 377 3.75 -8.29 -104.21
C GLU A 377 4.75 -7.32 -104.85
N LEU A 378 5.22 -6.30 -104.10
CA LEU A 378 6.24 -5.36 -104.58
C LEU A 378 7.59 -6.04 -104.87
N GLU A 379 8.00 -7.04 -104.07
CA GLU A 379 9.22 -7.82 -104.31
C GLU A 379 9.12 -8.68 -105.58
N LEU A 380 7.96 -9.31 -105.81
CA LEU A 380 7.71 -10.08 -107.04
C LEU A 380 7.73 -9.21 -108.30
N LEU A 381 7.33 -7.93 -108.18
CA LEU A 381 7.38 -6.96 -109.26
C LEU A 381 8.79 -6.42 -109.48
N ALA A 382 9.57 -6.26 -108.40
CA ALA A 382 10.97 -5.84 -108.48
C ALA A 382 11.79 -6.81 -109.35
N GLU A 383 11.50 -8.11 -109.32
CA GLU A 383 12.16 -9.12 -110.17
C GLU A 383 11.82 -9.00 -111.67
N LYS A 384 10.70 -8.35 -112.01
CA LYS A 384 10.25 -8.13 -113.39
C LYS A 384 10.54 -6.71 -113.91
N ALA A 385 10.97 -5.81 -113.02
CA ALA A 385 11.20 -4.40 -113.32
C ALA A 385 12.63 -4.13 -113.84
N GLY A 386 12.82 -3.01 -114.55
CA GLY A 386 14.15 -2.55 -114.98
C GLY A 386 15.02 -2.10 -113.80
N ALA A 387 16.35 -2.05 -114.00
CA ALA A 387 17.34 -1.80 -112.94
C ALA A 387 17.10 -0.54 -112.09
N GLY A 388 16.46 0.50 -112.63
CA GLY A 388 16.11 1.72 -111.89
C GLY A 388 14.93 1.57 -110.93
N ALA A 389 13.90 0.78 -111.27
CA ALA A 389 12.70 0.61 -110.45
C ALA A 389 12.80 -0.59 -109.48
N LYS A 390 13.68 -1.56 -109.76
CA LYS A 390 13.92 -2.73 -108.90
C LYS A 390 14.30 -2.34 -107.47
N GLN A 391 15.29 -1.45 -107.33
CA GLN A 391 15.77 -1.02 -106.02
C GLN A 391 14.70 -0.23 -105.24
N ASP A 392 13.95 0.65 -105.89
CA ASP A 392 12.89 1.44 -105.25
C ASP A 392 11.71 0.57 -104.77
N LEU A 393 11.36 -0.48 -105.53
CA LEU A 393 10.32 -1.45 -105.15
C LEU A 393 10.75 -2.33 -103.96
N GLU A 394 12.00 -2.81 -103.97
CA GLU A 394 12.58 -3.54 -102.83
C GLU A 394 12.67 -2.65 -101.57
N ASP A 395 13.06 -1.39 -101.72
CA ASP A 395 13.08 -0.40 -100.64
C ASP A 395 11.68 -0.14 -100.08
N GLY A 396 10.67 -0.03 -100.96
CA GLY A 396 9.26 0.09 -100.58
C GLY A 396 8.75 -1.11 -99.80
N ALA A 397 9.07 -2.33 -100.25
CA ALA A 397 8.73 -3.57 -99.55
C ALA A 397 9.39 -3.69 -98.18
N ARG A 398 10.69 -3.35 -98.07
CA ARG A 398 11.40 -3.34 -96.78
C ARG A 398 10.79 -2.34 -95.79
N LYS A 399 10.49 -1.11 -96.24
CA LYS A 399 9.83 -0.09 -95.41
C LYS A 399 8.42 -0.52 -94.96
N LEU A 400 7.66 -1.21 -95.82
CA LEU A 400 6.35 -1.76 -95.44
C LEU A 400 6.47 -2.83 -94.36
N ARG A 401 7.43 -3.75 -94.46
CA ARG A 401 7.65 -4.79 -93.44
C ARG A 401 8.17 -4.21 -92.12
N GLU A 402 9.02 -3.19 -92.18
CA GLU A 402 9.51 -2.49 -90.99
C GLU A 402 8.35 -1.77 -90.28
N LEU A 403 7.54 -1.02 -91.04
CA LEU A 403 6.37 -0.32 -90.51
C LEU A 403 5.33 -1.30 -89.93
N ASP A 404 5.09 -2.43 -90.59
CA ASP A 404 4.18 -3.48 -90.10
C ASP A 404 4.64 -4.06 -88.76
N ARG A 405 5.95 -4.36 -88.62
CA ARG A 405 6.54 -4.82 -87.36
C ARG A 405 6.44 -3.77 -86.26
N GLU A 406 6.79 -2.52 -86.56
CA GLU A 406 6.74 -1.40 -85.62
C GLU A 406 5.31 -1.16 -85.12
N MET A 407 4.35 -1.16 -86.06
CA MET A 407 2.93 -0.99 -85.81
C MET A 407 2.38 -2.15 -84.95
N ASN A 408 2.69 -3.41 -85.28
CA ASN A 408 2.19 -4.56 -84.54
C ASN A 408 2.70 -4.57 -83.09
N VAL A 409 3.98 -4.25 -82.86
CA VAL A 409 4.54 -4.15 -81.50
C VAL A 409 3.92 -3.00 -80.71
N SER A 410 3.80 -1.82 -81.33
CA SER A 410 3.32 -0.60 -80.66
C SER A 410 1.82 -0.69 -80.30
N PHE A 411 0.99 -1.22 -81.20
CA PHE A 411 -0.44 -1.39 -80.94
C PHE A 411 -0.72 -2.56 -80.01
N SER A 412 -0.08 -3.72 -80.16
CA SER A 412 -0.39 -4.93 -79.35
C SER A 412 -0.33 -4.66 -77.84
N ARG A 413 0.73 -4.00 -77.36
CA ARG A 413 0.91 -3.69 -75.92
C ARG A 413 -0.17 -2.74 -75.39
N LEU A 414 -0.50 -1.71 -76.16
CA LEU A 414 -1.51 -0.72 -75.77
C LEU A 414 -2.92 -1.33 -75.81
N LEU A 415 -3.23 -2.13 -76.83
CA LEU A 415 -4.51 -2.82 -76.95
C LEU A 415 -4.71 -3.83 -75.81
N GLN A 416 -3.67 -4.59 -75.45
CA GLN A 416 -3.73 -5.50 -74.31
C GLN A 416 -4.01 -4.75 -73.00
N ASN A 417 -3.24 -3.68 -72.73
CA ASN A 417 -3.45 -2.86 -71.53
C ASN A 417 -4.85 -2.23 -71.49
N LEU A 418 -5.38 -1.78 -72.64
CA LEU A 418 -6.73 -1.23 -72.73
C LEU A 418 -7.78 -2.31 -72.41
N LYS A 419 -7.68 -3.50 -73.00
CA LYS A 419 -8.59 -4.63 -72.73
C LYS A 419 -8.57 -5.04 -71.26
N GLU A 420 -7.38 -5.17 -70.66
CA GLU A 420 -7.23 -5.53 -69.26
C GLU A 420 -7.89 -4.50 -68.32
N ASN A 421 -7.70 -3.20 -68.58
CA ASN A 421 -8.34 -2.15 -67.79
C ASN A 421 -9.86 -2.11 -68.00
N ILE A 422 -10.37 -2.31 -69.22
CA ILE A 422 -11.82 -2.39 -69.52
C ILE A 422 -12.46 -3.55 -68.75
N TYR A 423 -11.90 -4.76 -68.85
CA TYR A 423 -12.44 -5.91 -68.11
C TYR A 423 -12.39 -5.71 -66.59
N LEU A 424 -11.35 -5.04 -66.08
CA LEU A 424 -11.23 -4.73 -64.65
C LEU A 424 -12.34 -3.76 -64.20
N VAL A 425 -12.60 -2.68 -64.94
CA VAL A 425 -13.66 -1.73 -64.58
C VAL A 425 -15.05 -2.37 -64.71
N GLU A 426 -15.33 -3.16 -65.76
CA GLU A 426 -16.60 -3.87 -65.90
C GLU A 426 -16.86 -4.82 -64.73
N ARG A 427 -15.84 -5.59 -64.34
CA ARG A 427 -15.95 -6.56 -63.23
C ARG A 427 -16.13 -5.89 -61.87
N ARG A 428 -15.46 -4.77 -61.60
CA ARG A 428 -15.45 -4.14 -60.26
C ARG A 428 -16.49 -3.05 -60.08
N ALA A 429 -16.86 -2.33 -61.14
CA ALA A 429 -17.74 -1.16 -61.01
C ALA A 429 -19.20 -1.55 -60.77
N GLY A 430 -19.67 -2.69 -61.32
CA GLY A 430 -21.04 -3.18 -61.10
C GLY A 430 -21.36 -3.47 -59.61
N GLY A 431 -20.36 -3.84 -58.81
CA GLY A 431 -20.50 -4.03 -57.36
C GLY A 431 -20.33 -2.75 -56.52
N LEU A 432 -19.84 -1.65 -57.11
CA LEU A 432 -19.43 -0.45 -56.38
C LEU A 432 -20.60 0.20 -55.64
N GLN A 433 -21.75 0.31 -56.28
CA GLN A 433 -22.93 0.94 -55.67
C GLN A 433 -23.48 0.13 -54.50
N ALA A 434 -23.57 -1.20 -54.65
CA ALA A 434 -23.99 -2.09 -53.58
C ALA A 434 -23.02 -2.04 -52.40
N GLN A 435 -21.71 -2.08 -52.66
CA GLN A 435 -20.68 -2.00 -51.64
C GLN A 435 -20.71 -0.65 -50.90
N THR A 436 -20.81 0.47 -51.61
CA THR A 436 -20.93 1.80 -50.99
C THR A 436 -22.16 1.91 -50.10
N ASN A 437 -23.32 1.42 -50.55
CA ASN A 437 -24.54 1.45 -49.74
C ASN A 437 -24.41 0.60 -48.47
N ALA A 438 -23.85 -0.61 -48.58
CA ALA A 438 -23.61 -1.48 -47.43
C ALA A 438 -22.65 -0.83 -46.42
N THR A 439 -21.54 -0.25 -46.89
CA THR A 439 -20.59 0.46 -46.03
C THR A 439 -21.21 1.69 -45.36
N LEU A 440 -22.04 2.47 -46.08
CA LEU A 440 -22.73 3.62 -45.47
C LEU A 440 -23.73 3.19 -44.38
N GLN A 441 -24.45 2.09 -44.61
CA GLN A 441 -25.35 1.51 -43.61
C GLN A 441 -24.59 1.04 -42.37
N GLU A 442 -23.44 0.39 -42.54
CA GLU A 442 -22.57 -0.04 -41.45
C GLU A 442 -22.01 1.15 -40.66
N VAL A 443 -21.61 2.24 -41.35
CA VAL A 443 -21.18 3.48 -40.70
C VAL A 443 -22.31 4.12 -39.88
N GLU A 444 -23.54 4.12 -40.38
CA GLU A 444 -24.69 4.66 -39.64
C GLU A 444 -25.02 3.84 -38.40
N GLN A 445 -25.01 2.51 -38.51
CA GLN A 445 -25.19 1.62 -37.36
C GLN A 445 -24.08 1.82 -36.33
N THR A 446 -22.83 1.91 -36.78
CA THR A 446 -21.67 2.14 -35.91
C THR A 446 -21.76 3.49 -35.21
N GLN A 447 -22.16 4.55 -35.92
CA GLN A 447 -22.32 5.89 -35.34
C GLN A 447 -23.43 5.93 -34.29
N ALA A 448 -24.56 5.26 -34.54
CA ALA A 448 -25.65 5.14 -33.58
C ALA A 448 -25.23 4.32 -32.34
N SER A 449 -24.47 3.24 -32.54
CA SER A 449 -23.95 2.42 -31.45
C SER A 449 -22.95 3.19 -30.60
N LEU A 450 -21.98 3.88 -31.20
CA LEU A 450 -21.01 4.71 -30.49
C LEU A 450 -21.71 5.76 -29.63
N GLY A 451 -22.66 6.51 -30.20
CA GLY A 451 -23.39 7.54 -29.44
C GLY A 451 -24.12 6.98 -28.22
N ARG A 452 -24.73 5.79 -28.34
CA ARG A 452 -25.49 5.15 -27.26
C ARG A 452 -24.59 4.47 -26.23
N GLU A 453 -23.65 3.64 -26.69
CA GLU A 453 -22.79 2.84 -25.83
C GLU A 453 -21.79 3.71 -25.08
N THR A 454 -21.17 4.70 -25.72
CA THR A 454 -20.22 5.58 -25.02
C THR A 454 -20.90 6.34 -23.87
N ALA A 455 -22.11 6.87 -24.09
CA ALA A 455 -22.89 7.52 -23.03
C ALA A 455 -23.28 6.54 -21.91
N SER A 456 -23.68 5.31 -22.28
CA SER A 456 -24.02 4.27 -21.30
C SER A 456 -22.82 3.82 -20.46
N ILE A 457 -21.67 3.61 -21.10
CA ILE A 457 -20.42 3.21 -20.44
C ILE A 457 -20.01 4.29 -19.45
N ILE A 458 -19.95 5.55 -19.89
CA ILE A 458 -19.58 6.66 -19.01
C ILE A 458 -20.51 6.76 -17.81
N ARG A 459 -21.83 6.64 -18.03
CA ARG A 459 -22.81 6.69 -16.94
C ARG A 459 -22.63 5.52 -15.95
N ASN A 460 -22.38 4.32 -16.45
CA ASN A 460 -22.21 3.14 -15.61
C ASN A 460 -20.89 3.19 -14.83
N GLU A 461 -19.77 3.52 -15.48
CA GLU A 461 -18.46 3.66 -14.84
C GLU A 461 -18.45 4.80 -13.81
N THR A 462 -19.09 5.93 -14.12
CA THR A 462 -19.22 7.04 -13.15
C THR A 462 -20.01 6.62 -11.92
N ARG A 463 -21.07 5.80 -12.10
CA ARG A 463 -21.84 5.25 -10.96
C ARG A 463 -21.03 4.22 -10.17
N ALA A 464 -20.28 3.35 -10.83
CA ALA A 464 -19.42 2.37 -10.19
C ALA A 464 -18.33 3.04 -9.36
N PHE A 465 -17.69 4.09 -9.91
CA PHE A 465 -16.73 4.92 -9.20
C PHE A 465 -17.34 5.58 -7.97
N LEU A 466 -18.54 6.16 -8.09
CA LEU A 466 -19.26 6.74 -6.95
C LEU A 466 -19.52 5.70 -5.85
N GLN A 467 -20.01 4.51 -6.20
CA GLN A 467 -20.27 3.45 -5.24
C GLN A 467 -19.00 3.00 -4.53
N GLN A 468 -17.89 2.86 -5.26
CA GLN A 468 -16.60 2.49 -4.67
C GLN A 468 -16.09 3.60 -3.73
N LEU A 469 -16.22 4.87 -4.15
CA LEU A 469 -15.84 6.01 -3.34
C LEU A 469 -16.63 6.03 -2.03
N LEU A 470 -17.96 5.94 -2.09
CA LEU A 470 -18.83 5.87 -0.91
C LEU A 470 -18.49 4.67 -0.01
N GLY A 471 -18.17 3.52 -0.60
CA GLY A 471 -17.71 2.34 0.14
C GLY A 471 -16.41 2.60 0.93
N PHE A 472 -15.46 3.36 0.37
CA PHE A 472 -14.26 3.79 1.11
C PHE A 472 -14.62 4.72 2.28
N PHE A 473 -15.56 5.65 2.10
CA PHE A 473 -16.04 6.52 3.18
C PHE A 473 -16.66 5.72 4.33
N GLU A 474 -17.58 4.81 4.01
CA GLU A 474 -18.22 3.93 4.99
C GLU A 474 -17.21 3.09 5.77
N THR A 475 -16.24 2.51 5.04
CA THR A 475 -15.16 1.71 5.65
C THR A 475 -14.29 2.56 6.57
N TYR A 476 -13.90 3.76 6.14
CA TYR A 476 -13.05 4.65 6.93
C TYR A 476 -13.72 5.08 8.24
N VAL A 477 -15.00 5.46 8.21
CA VAL A 477 -15.73 5.84 9.42
C VAL A 477 -16.00 4.65 10.32
N ALA A 478 -16.35 3.48 9.77
CA ALA A 478 -16.49 2.26 10.56
C ALA A 478 -15.19 1.91 11.28
N TRP A 479 -14.05 2.01 10.57
CA TRP A 479 -12.72 1.86 11.15
C TRP A 479 -12.47 2.92 12.24
N ALA A 480 -12.74 4.20 11.98
CA ALA A 480 -12.54 5.27 12.96
C ALA A 480 -13.36 5.06 14.24
N LYS A 481 -14.63 4.67 14.11
CA LYS A 481 -15.50 4.30 15.25
C LYS A 481 -14.92 3.13 16.04
N SER A 482 -14.50 2.06 15.37
CA SER A 482 -13.90 0.90 16.04
C SER A 482 -12.58 1.25 16.74
N SER A 483 -11.70 1.99 16.08
CA SER A 483 -10.40 2.39 16.62
C SER A 483 -10.55 3.29 17.85
N LEU A 484 -11.43 4.30 17.79
CA LEU A 484 -11.69 5.20 18.93
C LEU A 484 -12.33 4.46 20.12
N THR A 485 -13.22 3.50 19.86
CA THR A 485 -13.93 2.78 20.93
C THR A 485 -13.10 1.65 21.54
N ARG A 486 -12.17 1.05 20.79
CA ARG A 486 -11.48 -0.18 21.22
C ARG A 486 -9.97 -0.06 21.29
N GLU A 487 -9.32 0.68 20.40
CA GLU A 487 -7.86 0.57 20.22
C GLU A 487 -7.09 1.77 20.78
N VAL A 488 -7.69 2.96 20.70
CA VAL A 488 -7.07 4.21 21.15
C VAL A 488 -7.25 4.40 22.66
N ALA A 489 -6.23 4.96 23.30
CA ALA A 489 -6.25 5.33 24.72
C ALA A 489 -6.59 4.16 25.67
N ARG A 490 -5.83 3.06 25.56
CA ARG A 490 -5.86 1.93 26.49
C ARG A 490 -5.48 2.37 27.91
N CYS A 491 -6.19 1.88 28.93
CA CYS A 491 -5.99 2.35 30.31
C CYS A 491 -5.15 1.44 31.21
N LYS A 492 -4.54 0.38 30.66
CA LYS A 492 -3.56 -0.46 31.38
C LYS A 492 -2.41 0.30 32.04
N PRO A 493 -1.85 1.38 31.46
CA PRO A 493 -0.84 2.18 32.14
C PRO A 493 -1.33 2.76 33.47
N VAL A 494 -2.60 3.16 33.56
CA VAL A 494 -3.19 3.70 34.80
C VAL A 494 -3.25 2.63 35.89
N ALA A 495 -3.74 1.43 35.55
CA ALA A 495 -3.77 0.31 36.49
C ALA A 495 -2.36 -0.06 37.00
N ARG A 496 -1.36 -0.10 36.10
CA ARG A 496 0.04 -0.37 36.48
C ARG A 496 0.63 0.66 37.44
N THR A 497 0.27 1.93 37.30
CA THR A 497 0.73 2.96 38.23
C THR A 497 0.18 2.71 39.63
N LEU A 498 -1.11 2.34 39.75
CA LEU A 498 -1.71 1.97 41.03
C LEU A 498 -1.08 0.71 41.63
N ASP A 499 -0.87 -0.32 40.82
CA ASP A 499 -0.17 -1.55 41.23
C ASP A 499 1.26 -1.25 41.73
N SER A 500 1.94 -0.28 41.11
CA SER A 500 3.30 0.12 41.51
C SER A 500 3.31 0.87 42.85
N VAL A 501 2.29 1.70 43.11
CA VAL A 501 2.13 2.38 44.41
C VAL A 501 1.83 1.37 45.51
N GLU A 502 0.96 0.39 45.25
CA GLU A 502 0.69 -0.73 46.15
C GLU A 502 1.98 -1.49 46.48
N ALA A 503 2.71 -1.94 45.45
CA ALA A 503 3.96 -2.68 45.65
C ALA A 503 5.00 -1.86 46.43
N MET A 504 5.14 -0.56 46.15
CA MET A 504 6.07 0.31 46.88
C MET A 504 5.69 0.45 48.36
N ALA A 505 4.42 0.70 48.67
CA ALA A 505 3.98 0.90 50.05
C ALA A 505 4.00 -0.42 50.86
N CYS A 506 3.54 -1.51 50.25
CA CYS A 506 3.34 -2.78 50.93
C CYS A 506 4.60 -3.63 50.96
N ASP A 507 5.20 -3.91 49.81
CA ASP A 507 6.31 -4.87 49.70
C ASP A 507 7.65 -4.23 50.12
N TYR A 508 7.86 -2.94 49.85
CA TYR A 508 9.13 -2.29 50.17
C TYR A 508 9.13 -1.59 51.53
N ILE A 509 8.06 -0.89 51.90
CA ILE A 509 8.04 -0.12 53.16
C ILE A 509 7.53 -0.97 54.31
N LEU A 510 6.29 -1.45 54.23
CA LEU A 510 5.64 -2.15 55.34
C LEU A 510 6.29 -3.51 55.63
N ASP A 511 6.57 -4.30 54.61
CA ASP A 511 7.24 -5.60 54.79
C ASP A 511 8.66 -5.45 55.34
N SER A 512 9.41 -4.42 54.93
CA SER A 512 10.75 -4.15 55.50
C SER A 512 10.69 -3.77 56.97
N VAL A 513 9.73 -2.91 57.36
CA VAL A 513 9.52 -2.55 58.78
C VAL A 513 9.06 -3.77 59.57
N ASN A 514 8.20 -4.60 58.98
CA ASN A 514 7.71 -5.83 59.58
C ASN A 514 8.82 -6.84 59.82
N ALA A 515 9.67 -7.07 58.83
CA ALA A 515 10.84 -7.92 58.96
C ALA A 515 11.81 -7.41 60.03
N PHE A 516 12.01 -6.09 60.10
CA PHE A 516 12.91 -5.48 61.08
C PHE A 516 12.43 -5.69 62.52
N TRP A 517 11.20 -5.31 62.87
CA TRP A 517 10.72 -5.49 64.24
C TRP A 517 10.59 -6.97 64.59
N PHE A 518 10.22 -7.84 63.64
CA PHE A 518 10.12 -9.27 63.86
C PHE A 518 11.48 -9.87 64.23
N SER A 519 12.55 -9.49 63.53
CA SER A 519 13.92 -9.91 63.83
C SER A 519 14.40 -9.42 65.21
N LEU A 520 14.16 -8.14 65.55
CA LEU A 520 14.48 -7.58 66.86
C LEU A 520 13.67 -8.24 67.98
N GLY A 521 12.41 -8.60 67.71
CA GLY A 521 11.56 -9.34 68.64
C GLY A 521 12.15 -10.69 68.99
N TRP A 522 12.66 -11.42 67.99
CA TRP A 522 13.34 -12.70 68.21
C TRP A 522 14.63 -12.55 69.02
N CYS A 523 15.45 -11.53 68.70
CA CYS A 523 16.63 -11.19 69.49
C CYS A 523 16.25 -10.94 70.95
N THR A 524 15.23 -10.13 71.20
CA THR A 524 14.75 -9.79 72.55
C THR A 524 14.24 -11.02 73.30
N PHE A 525 13.49 -11.89 72.63
CA PHE A 525 13.00 -13.14 73.21
C PHE A 525 14.16 -14.05 73.64
N LEU A 526 15.21 -14.17 72.81
CA LEU A 526 16.40 -14.98 73.11
C LEU A 526 17.34 -14.36 74.16
N LEU A 527 17.21 -13.07 74.48
CA LEU A 527 17.97 -12.47 75.58
C LEU A 527 17.62 -13.11 76.93
N LEU A 528 16.36 -13.48 77.16
CA LEU A 528 15.91 -14.09 78.43
C LEU A 528 16.65 -15.40 78.77
N PRO A 529 16.65 -16.44 77.91
CA PRO A 529 17.43 -17.64 78.17
C PRO A 529 18.94 -17.36 78.17
N SER A 530 19.41 -16.42 77.34
CA SER A 530 20.82 -16.02 77.32
C SER A 530 21.27 -15.46 78.67
N ILE A 531 20.45 -14.62 79.34
CA ILE A 531 20.76 -14.07 80.66
C ILE A 531 20.93 -15.20 81.69
N ILE A 532 20.00 -16.16 81.72
CA ILE A 532 20.03 -17.28 82.66
C ILE A 532 21.33 -18.09 82.49
N LEU A 533 21.66 -18.44 81.25
CA LEU A 533 22.87 -19.19 80.93
C LEU A 533 24.14 -18.39 81.25
N ALA A 534 24.19 -17.11 80.88
CA ALA A 534 25.33 -16.24 81.13
C ALA A 534 25.60 -16.05 82.63
N VAL A 535 24.57 -15.85 83.47
CA VAL A 535 24.74 -15.75 84.93
C VAL A 535 25.24 -17.07 85.52
N ARG A 536 24.72 -18.21 85.05
CA ARG A 536 25.17 -19.53 85.51
C ARG A 536 26.63 -19.78 85.13
N LEU A 537 27.02 -19.50 83.89
CA LEU A 537 28.39 -19.65 83.39
C LEU A 537 29.35 -18.66 84.08
N ALA A 538 28.94 -17.42 84.30
CA ALA A 538 29.77 -16.42 84.98
C ALA A 538 30.21 -16.86 86.38
N LYS A 539 29.35 -17.58 87.13
CA LYS A 539 29.71 -18.15 88.44
C LYS A 539 30.86 -19.17 88.34
N PHE A 540 30.96 -19.89 87.24
CA PHE A 540 32.02 -20.88 87.00
C PHE A 540 33.32 -20.26 86.44
N TYR A 541 33.28 -19.04 85.91
CA TYR A 541 34.46 -18.42 85.31
C TYR A 541 35.08 -17.27 86.13
N ARG A 542 34.29 -16.54 86.93
CA ARG A 542 34.77 -15.42 87.76
C ARG A 542 35.59 -15.88 88.97
N ARG A 543 36.67 -15.17 89.29
CA ARG A 543 37.43 -15.37 90.52
C ARG A 543 36.60 -14.88 91.72
N MET A 544 36.51 -15.68 92.78
CA MET A 544 35.83 -15.30 94.03
C MET A 544 36.82 -14.78 95.06
N ASP A 545 36.40 -13.83 95.90
CA ASP A 545 37.27 -13.23 96.93
C ASP A 545 37.45 -14.15 98.15
N SER A 546 36.51 -15.06 98.41
CA SER A 546 36.60 -16.08 99.44
C SER A 546 36.10 -17.44 98.94
N THR A 547 36.66 -18.51 99.47
CA THR A 547 36.13 -19.88 99.34
C THR A 547 35.65 -20.32 100.71
N ASP A 548 34.38 -20.72 100.83
CA ASP A 548 33.90 -21.43 102.01
C ASP A 548 34.57 -22.80 102.02
N VAL A 549 35.60 -22.94 102.85
CA VAL A 549 36.13 -24.25 103.21
C VAL A 549 35.08 -24.87 104.13
N TYR A 550 34.27 -25.79 103.61
CA TYR A 550 33.64 -26.76 104.49
C TYR A 550 34.78 -27.58 105.09
N GLU A 551 35.16 -27.29 106.33
CA GLU A 551 35.86 -28.27 107.16
C GLU A 551 34.93 -29.48 107.26
N THR A 552 35.11 -30.44 106.37
CA THR A 552 34.76 -31.82 106.69
C THR A 552 35.52 -32.14 107.97
N GLU A 553 34.80 -32.25 109.09
CA GLU A 553 35.28 -32.87 110.32
C GLU A 553 35.79 -34.27 109.98
N VAL A 554 37.06 -34.36 109.60
CA VAL A 554 37.77 -35.62 109.51
C VAL A 554 38.11 -36.00 110.94
N LEU A 555 37.18 -36.75 111.51
CA LEU A 555 37.34 -37.63 112.66
C LEU A 555 38.79 -38.16 112.75
N GLU A 556 39.62 -37.55 113.60
CA GLU A 556 40.88 -38.13 114.05
C GLU A 556 40.57 -39.34 114.96
N MET A 557 40.15 -40.46 114.35
CA MET A 557 40.36 -41.78 114.91
C MET A 557 41.60 -42.39 114.28
N ALA A 558 42.68 -42.29 115.06
CA ALA A 558 43.82 -43.20 115.15
C ALA A 558 44.13 -44.08 113.93
N ARG A 559 45.26 -43.80 113.28
CA ARG A 559 46.00 -44.80 112.50
C ARG A 559 47.35 -45.10 113.15
N THR A 560 47.30 -45.75 114.31
CA THR A 560 48.31 -46.73 114.70
C THR A 560 47.89 -48.08 114.16
N LEU A 561 48.13 -48.32 112.87
CA LEU A 561 48.45 -49.67 112.38
C LEU A 561 49.32 -49.51 111.14
N ASN A 562 50.63 -49.60 111.39
CA ASN A 562 51.67 -49.67 110.39
C ASN A 562 51.57 -50.95 109.55
N SER A 563 52.21 -50.87 108.39
CA SER A 563 52.77 -51.97 107.59
C SER A 563 51.82 -52.97 106.94
N PHE A 564 51.49 -52.71 105.67
CA PHE A 564 51.53 -53.75 104.65
C PHE A 564 52.18 -53.17 103.39
N GLN A 565 53.49 -53.40 103.23
CA GLN A 565 54.13 -53.43 101.93
C GLN A 565 53.89 -54.82 101.34
N ILE A 566 53.56 -54.91 100.05
CA ILE A 566 54.06 -55.92 99.10
C ILE A 566 53.76 -55.41 97.66
N PRO A 567 54.60 -55.77 96.68
CA PRO A 567 55.06 -54.88 95.62
C PRO A 567 54.55 -55.23 94.21
N ARG A 568 55.01 -54.44 93.23
CA ARG A 568 54.87 -54.62 91.78
C ARG A 568 54.94 -56.08 91.32
N VAL A 569 54.09 -56.42 90.36
CA VAL A 569 54.32 -57.51 89.41
C VAL A 569 54.26 -56.94 88.00
N ALA A 570 55.40 -56.96 87.30
CA ALA A 570 55.46 -56.96 85.84
C ALA A 570 55.63 -58.42 85.36
N ALA A 571 55.19 -58.69 84.14
CA ALA A 571 54.80 -60.01 83.65
C ALA A 571 55.89 -61.11 83.51
N ARG A 572 55.38 -62.36 83.57
CA ARG A 572 55.76 -63.61 82.86
C ARG A 572 57.10 -64.31 83.17
N LYS A 573 57.02 -65.49 83.82
CA LYS A 573 56.97 -66.81 83.17
C LYS A 573 56.43 -67.86 84.14
#